data_AF-A0A8C7HSP6-F1
#
_entry.id   AF-A0A8C7HSP6-F1
#
_cell.length_a   1.000
_cell.length_b   1.000
_cell.length_c   1.000
_cell.angle_alpha   90.00
_cell.angle_beta   90.00
_cell.angle_gamma   90.00
#
_symmetry.space_group_name_H-M   'P 1'
#
loop_
_entity.id
_entity.type
_entity.pdbx_description
1 polymer ?
#
loop_
_entity_poly.entity_id
_entity_poly.type
_entity_poly.pdbx_seq_one_letter_code
_entity_poly.pdbx_strand_id
1 'polypeptide(L)'
;MMMKKMQTAARFRSQLWSLKMPSLCHRSFAAISTYKAVIFDMYGVLIPSPVKLATVFEQQNSVPLGTLGKAIRTGGEVNTWKRFMRGEIGAEEFVETFGRQCSEIAGSPVPIGSFLSNLTSGPMTRPLPVMMEAILCARSRGLKTAVLSNNFLQLNGDPFLPLNHSLFDVIVESCREGLSKPDPRIYHLCLNRLGVSAHEAVFLDDLKLNVEAAAQLGMHAIKVGDIAASVKELEGVLGIPLSGFVPGPGSAPVATKLPMDQLTQYLRKALHLSDKDSIAVQQLNPSQSNSLYHLTTGGRHLLLRKQQKTSRAMETEFRLGSSNTPPTKLVLGAPFLLMEVCLGRMFSDPSLPGLTPGDRRALYQAMQHTLCQIHCLDTRAVGLEDYGEPVDYMGLQVQWWTQQYRDSETPPIPAMERLIQWIPLHLPKHQRSTLIHGSFSLENLVFHPEKPEVVAVMDLGRSRLGDPLTDLTFSMAHCLPQDNPLLTGISDRGLVQLGIPTVEEVMGQYCSSMGLEEGVPDWNFYMAFHLFCLAASHQGESKSTIAGTRT
;
A
#
# COMPACT_ATOMS: atom_id res chain seq x y z
N MET A 1 36.02 1.04 -16.81
CA MET A 1 34.55 1.04 -17.05
C MET A 1 33.73 1.09 -15.74
N MET A 2 33.98 0.20 -14.77
CA MET A 2 33.24 0.14 -13.49
C MET A 2 33.43 1.37 -12.58
N MET A 3 34.65 1.90 -12.46
CA MET A 3 34.90 3.15 -11.71
C MET A 3 34.19 4.37 -12.32
N LYS A 4 34.12 4.47 -13.66
CA LYS A 4 33.36 5.53 -14.36
C LYS A 4 31.87 5.44 -13.98
N LYS A 5 31.27 4.23 -13.99
CA LYS A 5 29.87 4.00 -13.58
C LYS A 5 29.60 4.37 -12.10
N MET A 6 30.53 4.08 -11.18
CA MET A 6 30.40 4.47 -9.77
C MET A 6 30.49 5.99 -9.57
N GLN A 7 31.38 6.66 -10.29
CA GLN A 7 31.49 8.12 -10.27
C GLN A 7 30.25 8.81 -10.87
N THR A 8 29.72 8.28 -11.98
CA THR A 8 28.44 8.70 -12.57
C THR A 8 27.30 8.59 -11.55
N ALA A 9 27.14 7.42 -10.91
CA ALA A 9 26.13 7.21 -9.89
C ALA A 9 26.28 8.16 -8.69
N ALA A 10 27.51 8.44 -8.25
CA ALA A 10 27.77 9.39 -7.18
C ALA A 10 27.41 10.84 -7.55
N ARG A 11 27.75 11.27 -8.77
CA ARG A 11 27.43 12.61 -9.29
C ARG A 11 25.94 12.80 -9.52
N PHE A 12 25.28 11.78 -10.06
CA PHE A 12 23.83 11.73 -10.23
C PHE A 12 23.11 11.95 -8.88
N ARG A 13 23.53 11.24 -7.82
CA ARG A 13 23.03 11.50 -6.46
C ARG A 13 23.26 12.93 -6.03
N SER A 14 24.46 13.45 -6.25
CA SER A 14 24.82 14.78 -5.77
C SER A 14 24.12 15.93 -6.50
N GLN A 15 23.48 15.69 -7.65
CA GLN A 15 22.80 16.73 -8.44
C GLN A 15 21.27 16.60 -8.39
N LEU A 16 20.72 15.41 -8.62
CA LEU A 16 19.27 15.15 -8.53
C LEU A 16 18.82 14.95 -7.09
N TRP A 17 19.64 14.31 -6.25
CA TRP A 17 19.37 14.11 -4.82
C TRP A 17 20.09 15.15 -3.93
N SER A 18 20.39 16.33 -4.52
CA SER A 18 20.97 17.51 -3.84
C SER A 18 19.96 18.33 -3.04
N LEU A 19 18.65 18.18 -3.34
CA LEU A 19 17.62 18.35 -2.33
C LEU A 19 17.90 17.27 -1.31
N LYS A 20 18.52 17.65 -0.20
CA LYS A 20 18.80 16.80 0.97
C LYS A 20 17.83 15.63 0.94
N MET A 21 18.28 14.42 0.58
CA MET A 21 17.88 13.29 1.38
C MET A 21 18.16 13.82 2.77
N PRO A 22 17.13 14.14 3.59
CA PRO A 22 17.44 14.36 4.97
C PRO A 22 18.22 13.09 5.35
N SER A 23 19.15 13.22 6.26
CA SER A 23 19.49 12.10 7.12
C SER A 23 18.20 11.59 7.78
N LEU A 24 17.32 10.92 7.02
CA LEU A 24 16.37 9.92 7.47
C LEU A 24 17.16 8.62 7.72
N CYS A 25 18.37 8.51 7.16
CA CYS A 25 19.46 7.78 7.80
C CYS A 25 19.76 8.42 9.16
N HIS A 26 19.27 7.76 10.21
CA HIS A 26 19.34 8.15 11.61
C HIS A 26 18.27 9.13 12.12
N ARG A 27 17.00 8.92 11.77
CA ARG A 27 16.15 8.55 12.91
C ARG A 27 16.28 7.06 13.07
N SER A 28 17.16 6.69 13.99
CA SER A 28 16.91 5.48 14.74
C SER A 28 15.43 5.49 15.10
N PHE A 29 14.61 4.65 14.44
CA PHE A 29 13.31 4.25 15.00
C PHE A 29 13.55 3.33 16.23
N ALA A 30 14.67 3.49 16.94
CA ALA A 30 14.75 3.24 18.37
C ALA A 30 14.20 4.42 19.18
N ALA A 31 13.09 5.02 18.74
CA ALA A 31 11.97 4.99 19.67
C ALA A 31 11.46 3.56 19.58
N ILE A 32 12.09 2.67 20.36
CA ILE A 32 11.48 1.38 20.69
C ILE A 32 10.14 1.80 21.27
N SER A 33 9.08 1.70 20.47
CA SER A 33 7.74 1.70 21.04
C SER A 33 7.82 0.67 22.14
N THR A 34 7.56 1.09 23.38
CA THR A 34 7.52 0.16 24.51
C THR A 34 6.46 -0.92 24.27
N TYR A 35 5.53 -0.65 23.35
CA TYR A 35 4.52 -1.58 22.92
C TYR A 35 5.07 -2.60 21.92
N LYS A 36 4.77 -3.86 22.18
CA LYS A 36 5.08 -5.03 21.34
C LYS A 36 3.84 -5.59 20.66
N ALA A 37 2.63 -5.20 21.10
CA ALA A 37 1.39 -5.71 20.56
C ALA A 37 0.27 -4.67 20.49
N VAL A 38 -0.64 -4.87 19.54
CA VAL A 38 -1.91 -4.15 19.45
C VAL A 38 -3.05 -5.16 19.43
N ILE A 39 -3.99 -5.00 20.36
CA ILE A 39 -5.12 -5.89 20.58
C ILE A 39 -6.39 -5.14 20.21
N PHE A 40 -7.20 -5.71 19.33
CA PHE A 40 -8.40 -5.09 18.80
C PHE A 40 -9.63 -5.85 19.29
N ASP A 41 -10.66 -5.14 19.75
CA ASP A 41 -12.01 -5.68 19.71
C ASP A 41 -12.43 -5.89 18.24
N MET A 42 -13.39 -6.78 18.01
CA MET A 42 -13.92 -7.00 16.68
C MET A 42 -15.04 -6.00 16.37
N TYR A 43 -16.06 -5.94 17.22
CA TYR A 43 -17.28 -5.18 16.99
C TYR A 43 -17.07 -3.69 17.29
N GLY A 44 -17.51 -2.80 16.40
CA GLY A 44 -17.32 -1.35 16.55
C GLY A 44 -15.88 -0.86 16.30
N VAL A 45 -14.92 -1.77 16.21
CA VAL A 45 -13.50 -1.47 15.93
C VAL A 45 -13.07 -2.03 14.57
N LEU A 46 -13.13 -3.35 14.35
CA LEU A 46 -12.73 -3.96 13.08
C LEU A 46 -13.91 -4.13 12.11
N ILE A 47 -15.12 -4.32 12.63
CA ILE A 47 -16.38 -4.38 11.88
C ILE A 47 -17.40 -3.42 12.52
N PRO A 48 -18.52 -3.10 11.86
CA PRO A 48 -19.55 -2.22 12.43
C PRO A 48 -20.06 -2.70 13.81
N SER A 49 -20.49 -1.74 14.65
CA SER A 49 -20.99 -2.03 16.00
C SER A 49 -22.41 -2.63 15.98
N PRO A 50 -22.64 -3.77 16.67
CA PRO A 50 -23.96 -4.37 16.87
C PRO A 50 -24.98 -3.43 17.53
N VAL A 51 -24.53 -2.45 18.31
CA VAL A 51 -25.40 -1.49 18.99
C VAL A 51 -26.17 -0.64 17.97
N LYS A 52 -25.49 -0.15 16.93
CA LYS A 52 -26.13 0.61 15.85
C LYS A 52 -27.11 -0.26 15.07
N LEU A 53 -26.75 -1.53 14.85
CA LEU A 53 -27.60 -2.50 14.17
C LEU A 53 -28.88 -2.79 14.97
N ALA A 54 -28.80 -2.89 16.30
CA ALA A 54 -29.97 -3.09 17.16
C ALA A 54 -30.98 -1.94 17.02
N THR A 55 -30.52 -0.69 16.99
CA THR A 55 -31.41 0.47 16.78
C THR A 55 -32.10 0.44 15.41
N VAL A 56 -31.36 0.10 14.34
CA VAL A 56 -31.94 -0.03 12.99
C VAL A 56 -32.96 -1.18 12.95
N PHE A 57 -32.64 -2.30 13.57
CA PHE A 57 -33.54 -3.46 13.68
C PHE A 57 -34.84 -3.10 14.39
N GLU A 58 -34.74 -2.41 15.54
CA GLU A 58 -35.92 -1.98 16.31
C GLU A 58 -36.85 -1.10 15.47
N GLN A 59 -36.29 -0.14 14.73
CA GLN A 59 -37.06 0.72 13.82
C GLN A 59 -37.74 -0.06 12.70
N GLN A 60 -37.00 -0.95 12.03
CA GLN A 60 -37.52 -1.72 10.87
C GLN A 60 -38.62 -2.71 11.25
N ASN A 61 -38.59 -3.23 12.48
CA ASN A 61 -39.54 -4.24 12.96
C ASN A 61 -40.63 -3.65 13.89
N SER A 62 -40.74 -2.32 13.97
CA SER A 62 -41.71 -1.62 14.84
C SER A 62 -41.61 -2.03 16.32
N VAL A 63 -40.39 -2.31 16.80
CA VAL A 63 -40.10 -2.62 18.20
C VAL A 63 -39.80 -1.31 18.94
N PRO A 64 -40.30 -1.09 20.16
CA PRO A 64 -39.98 0.12 20.94
C PRO A 64 -38.46 0.31 21.06
N LEU A 65 -37.99 1.53 20.75
CA LEU A 65 -36.56 1.85 20.77
C LEU A 65 -35.91 1.58 22.14
N GLY A 66 -34.75 0.93 22.13
CA GLY A 66 -34.00 0.57 23.33
C GLY A 66 -34.45 -0.73 23.99
N THR A 67 -35.40 -1.47 23.42
CA THR A 67 -35.82 -2.80 23.90
C THR A 67 -34.67 -3.79 23.97
N LEU A 68 -33.92 -3.97 22.87
CA LEU A 68 -32.77 -4.88 22.81
C LEU A 68 -31.68 -4.41 23.78
N GLY A 69 -31.41 -3.11 23.81
CA GLY A 69 -30.45 -2.53 24.75
C GLY A 69 -30.82 -2.79 26.23
N LYS A 70 -32.11 -2.70 26.56
CA LYS A 70 -32.62 -3.02 27.90
C LYS A 70 -32.51 -4.51 28.19
N ALA A 71 -32.85 -5.39 27.25
CA ALA A 71 -32.70 -6.84 27.38
C ALA A 71 -31.24 -7.24 27.64
N ILE A 72 -30.29 -6.64 26.89
CA ILE A 72 -28.83 -6.86 27.05
C ILE A 72 -28.33 -6.43 28.44
N ARG A 73 -28.99 -5.48 29.11
CA ARG A 73 -28.59 -5.02 30.46
C ARG A 73 -29.35 -5.69 31.61
N THR A 74 -30.52 -6.27 31.32
CA THR A 74 -31.40 -6.86 32.34
C THR A 74 -30.92 -8.27 32.69
N GLY A 75 -30.72 -8.57 33.97
CA GLY A 75 -30.35 -9.92 34.45
C GLY A 75 -28.89 -10.09 34.89
N GLY A 76 -28.06 -9.04 34.87
CA GLY A 76 -26.70 -9.11 35.42
C GLY A 76 -25.78 -10.08 34.65
N GLU A 77 -25.01 -10.92 35.35
CA GLU A 77 -24.08 -11.89 34.76
C GLU A 77 -24.75 -13.13 34.16
N VAL A 78 -25.97 -13.44 34.59
CA VAL A 78 -26.74 -14.59 34.11
C VAL A 78 -27.67 -14.23 32.94
N ASN A 79 -27.55 -13.01 32.40
CA ASN A 79 -28.42 -12.61 31.31
C ASN A 79 -28.15 -13.40 30.03
N THR A 80 -29.22 -13.63 29.26
CA THR A 80 -29.19 -14.46 28.05
C THR A 80 -28.14 -13.99 27.04
N TRP A 81 -27.98 -12.67 26.87
CA TRP A 81 -26.98 -12.12 25.98
C TRP A 81 -25.55 -12.52 26.40
N LYS A 82 -25.15 -12.31 27.65
CA LYS A 82 -23.80 -12.67 28.11
C LYS A 82 -23.56 -14.18 28.08
N ARG A 83 -24.56 -15.00 28.42
CA ARG A 83 -24.48 -16.46 28.30
C ARG A 83 -24.21 -16.88 26.85
N PHE A 84 -24.87 -16.24 25.88
CA PHE A 84 -24.63 -16.46 24.46
C PHE A 84 -23.22 -16.03 24.03
N MET A 85 -22.77 -14.84 24.47
CA MET A 85 -21.41 -14.39 24.20
C MET A 85 -20.35 -15.29 24.84
N ARG A 86 -20.62 -15.93 25.98
CA ARG A 86 -19.70 -16.89 26.61
C ARG A 86 -19.82 -18.31 26.03
N GLY A 87 -20.70 -18.54 25.05
CA GLY A 87 -20.90 -19.85 24.44
C GLY A 87 -21.58 -20.85 25.36
N GLU A 88 -22.21 -20.40 26.45
CA GLU A 88 -22.95 -21.26 27.37
C GLU A 88 -24.29 -21.73 26.79
N ILE A 89 -24.82 -20.99 25.80
CA ILE A 89 -26.04 -21.33 25.07
C ILE A 89 -25.79 -21.18 23.56
N GLY A 90 -26.46 -22.00 22.76
CA GLY A 90 -26.39 -21.96 21.30
C GLY A 90 -27.31 -20.91 20.67
N ALA A 91 -27.18 -20.72 19.36
CA ALA A 91 -27.98 -19.75 18.59
C ALA A 91 -29.50 -20.01 18.66
N GLU A 92 -29.94 -21.27 18.65
CA GLU A 92 -31.37 -21.63 18.74
C GLU A 92 -31.97 -21.24 20.10
N GLU A 93 -31.32 -21.65 21.20
CA GLU A 93 -31.74 -21.28 22.56
C GLU A 93 -31.69 -19.77 22.75
N PHE A 94 -30.69 -19.08 22.20
CA PHE A 94 -30.60 -17.63 22.24
C PHE A 94 -31.81 -16.97 21.55
N VAL A 95 -32.17 -17.38 20.34
CA VAL A 95 -33.32 -16.82 19.62
C VAL A 95 -34.62 -17.00 20.41
N GLU A 96 -34.82 -18.17 21.03
CA GLU A 96 -36.01 -18.44 21.83
C GLU A 96 -36.04 -17.60 23.12
N THR A 97 -34.98 -17.68 23.92
CA THR A 97 -34.94 -17.09 25.27
C THR A 97 -34.77 -15.58 25.24
N PHE A 98 -33.92 -15.05 24.35
CA PHE A 98 -33.76 -13.60 24.17
C PHE A 98 -34.98 -13.00 23.45
N GLY A 99 -35.59 -13.74 22.52
CA GLY A 99 -36.85 -13.38 21.89
C GLY A 99 -37.99 -13.20 22.89
N ARG A 100 -38.14 -14.15 23.82
CA ARG A 100 -39.12 -14.05 24.92
C ARG A 100 -38.87 -12.80 25.77
N GLN A 101 -37.64 -12.60 26.22
CA GLN A 101 -37.27 -11.44 27.04
C GLN A 101 -37.53 -10.10 26.33
N CYS A 102 -37.15 -9.99 25.05
CA CYS A 102 -37.42 -8.78 24.27
C CYS A 102 -38.91 -8.56 24.06
N SER A 103 -39.69 -9.62 23.84
CA SER A 103 -41.14 -9.54 23.65
C SER A 103 -41.86 -9.10 24.92
N GLU A 104 -41.42 -9.56 26.09
CA GLU A 104 -41.93 -9.10 27.39
C GLU A 104 -41.63 -7.61 27.63
N ILE A 105 -40.44 -7.14 27.26
CA ILE A 105 -40.05 -5.73 27.37
C ILE A 105 -40.85 -4.84 26.39
N ALA A 106 -41.04 -5.32 25.16
CA ALA A 106 -41.74 -4.59 24.10
C ALA A 106 -43.27 -4.59 24.26
N GLY A 107 -43.83 -5.60 24.92
CA GLY A 107 -45.27 -5.85 24.96
C GLY A 107 -45.83 -6.43 23.65
N SER A 108 -44.98 -6.86 22.73
CA SER A 108 -45.32 -7.45 21.43
C SER A 108 -44.26 -8.45 20.97
N PRO A 109 -44.58 -9.40 20.07
CA PRO A 109 -43.60 -10.36 19.56
C PRO A 109 -42.41 -9.68 18.85
N VAL A 110 -41.19 -10.00 19.28
CA VAL A 110 -39.95 -9.47 18.68
C VAL A 110 -39.23 -10.56 17.87
N PRO A 111 -38.99 -10.38 16.56
CA PRO A 111 -38.42 -11.43 15.69
C PRO A 111 -36.89 -11.51 15.82
N ILE A 112 -36.38 -12.03 16.94
CA ILE A 112 -34.92 -12.09 17.20
C ILE A 112 -34.15 -12.95 16.18
N GLY A 113 -34.78 -13.93 15.52
CA GLY A 113 -34.14 -14.72 14.47
C GLY A 113 -33.61 -13.86 13.31
N SER A 114 -34.34 -12.82 12.89
CA SER A 114 -33.86 -11.90 11.85
C SER A 114 -32.79 -10.94 12.38
N PHE A 115 -32.83 -10.58 13.66
CA PHE A 115 -31.73 -9.84 14.29
C PHE A 115 -30.42 -10.65 14.31
N LEU A 116 -30.48 -11.93 14.67
CA LEU A 116 -29.31 -12.81 14.63
C LEU A 116 -28.75 -12.94 13.21
N SER A 117 -29.63 -13.12 12.21
CA SER A 117 -29.22 -13.13 10.80
C SER A 117 -28.54 -11.82 10.38
N ASN A 118 -29.04 -10.67 10.84
CA ASN A 118 -28.42 -9.38 10.58
C ASN A 118 -27.03 -9.23 11.23
N LEU A 119 -26.80 -9.83 12.40
CA LEU A 119 -25.50 -9.82 13.07
C LEU A 119 -24.41 -10.57 12.29
N THR A 120 -24.80 -11.52 11.44
CA THR A 120 -23.89 -12.37 10.66
C THR A 120 -23.93 -12.08 9.16
N SER A 121 -24.58 -11.00 8.73
CA SER A 121 -24.77 -10.68 7.31
C SER A 121 -24.60 -9.19 6.98
N GLY A 122 -24.64 -8.87 5.69
CA GLY A 122 -24.64 -7.49 5.20
C GLY A 122 -23.39 -6.70 5.64
N PRO A 123 -23.54 -5.50 6.21
CA PRO A 123 -22.41 -4.68 6.66
C PRO A 123 -21.51 -5.36 7.71
N MET A 124 -22.03 -6.32 8.49
CA MET A 124 -21.28 -7.00 9.54
C MET A 124 -20.21 -7.95 9.00
N THR A 125 -20.29 -8.34 7.72
CA THR A 125 -19.28 -9.19 7.07
C THR A 125 -18.14 -8.41 6.43
N ARG A 126 -18.15 -7.07 6.52
CA ARG A 126 -17.18 -6.19 5.87
C ARG A 126 -16.29 -5.51 6.91
N PRO A 127 -15.00 -5.89 6.99
CA PRO A 127 -14.03 -5.20 7.83
C PRO A 127 -13.84 -3.74 7.41
N LEU A 128 -13.60 -2.87 8.39
CA LEU A 128 -13.38 -1.44 8.17
C LEU A 128 -12.00 -1.23 7.52
N PRO A 129 -11.91 -0.74 6.27
CA PRO A 129 -10.65 -0.70 5.52
C PRO A 129 -9.53 0.05 6.24
N VAL A 130 -9.87 1.18 6.89
CA VAL A 130 -8.92 2.02 7.64
C VAL A 130 -8.27 1.26 8.80
N MET A 131 -9.02 0.42 9.51
CA MET A 131 -8.49 -0.39 10.61
C MET A 131 -7.69 -1.60 10.10
N MET A 132 -8.12 -2.19 8.98
CA MET A 132 -7.34 -3.26 8.33
C MET A 132 -5.98 -2.75 7.84
N GLU A 133 -5.94 -1.54 7.29
CA GLU A 133 -4.69 -0.88 6.91
C GLU A 133 -3.79 -0.62 8.13
N ALA A 134 -4.36 -0.13 9.24
CA ALA A 134 -3.62 0.08 10.48
C ALA A 134 -3.01 -1.22 11.02
N ILE A 135 -3.74 -2.35 10.96
CA ILE A 135 -3.20 -3.68 11.31
C ILE A 135 -2.01 -4.03 10.42
N LEU A 136 -2.13 -3.86 9.12
CA LEU A 136 -1.06 -4.18 8.17
C LEU A 136 0.19 -3.33 8.42
N CYS A 137 0.01 -2.03 8.67
CA CYS A 137 1.09 -1.13 9.07
C CYS A 137 1.75 -1.58 10.39
N ALA A 138 0.97 -1.85 11.43
CA ALA A 138 1.50 -2.31 12.72
C ALA A 138 2.32 -3.59 12.58
N ARG A 139 1.81 -4.57 11.83
CA ARG A 139 2.52 -5.83 11.54
C ARG A 139 3.79 -5.62 10.73
N SER A 140 3.78 -4.72 9.75
CA SER A 140 4.97 -4.38 8.96
C SER A 140 6.11 -3.81 9.82
N ARG A 141 5.78 -3.24 10.99
CA ARG A 141 6.74 -2.75 12.00
C ARG A 141 7.09 -3.79 13.05
N GLY A 142 6.64 -5.04 12.90
CA GLY A 142 6.95 -6.16 13.79
C GLY A 142 6.11 -6.20 15.07
N LEU A 143 5.05 -5.39 15.17
CA LEU A 143 4.10 -5.50 16.27
C LEU A 143 3.24 -6.76 16.10
N LYS A 144 3.03 -7.48 17.20
CA LYS A 144 2.03 -8.55 17.23
C LYS A 144 0.63 -7.95 17.18
N THR A 145 -0.29 -8.64 16.54
CA THR A 145 -1.69 -8.21 16.44
C THR A 145 -2.61 -9.29 16.97
N ALA A 146 -3.64 -8.90 17.71
CA ALA A 146 -4.63 -9.83 18.21
C ALA A 146 -6.06 -9.33 18.09
N VAL A 147 -7.00 -10.28 18.03
CA VAL A 147 -8.42 -10.02 18.27
C VAL A 147 -8.77 -10.52 19.66
N LEU A 148 -9.41 -9.67 20.46
CA LEU A 148 -10.02 -10.03 21.74
C LEU A 148 -11.50 -9.64 21.68
N SER A 149 -12.35 -10.59 21.32
CA SER A 149 -13.75 -10.33 21.00
C SER A 149 -14.69 -11.00 22.00
N ASN A 150 -15.68 -10.24 22.46
CA ASN A 150 -16.91 -10.87 22.91
C ASN A 150 -17.62 -11.34 21.64
N ASN A 151 -17.53 -12.62 21.31
CA ASN A 151 -18.10 -13.26 20.11
C ASN A 151 -19.14 -14.33 20.49
N PHE A 152 -19.89 -14.83 19.52
CA PHE A 152 -20.93 -15.84 19.71
C PHE A 152 -20.85 -16.96 18.66
N LEU A 153 -21.52 -18.08 18.92
CA LEU A 153 -21.63 -19.21 17.98
C LEU A 153 -22.83 -19.01 17.05
N GLN A 154 -22.63 -19.30 15.77
CA GLN A 154 -23.68 -19.32 14.77
C GLN A 154 -24.47 -20.63 14.81
N LEU A 155 -25.53 -20.73 14.01
CA LEU A 155 -26.36 -21.95 13.90
C LEU A 155 -25.56 -23.18 13.43
N ASN A 156 -24.49 -22.98 12.66
CA ASN A 156 -23.62 -24.07 12.21
C ASN A 156 -22.59 -24.51 13.27
N GLY A 157 -22.58 -23.88 14.45
CA GLY A 157 -21.64 -24.20 15.54
C GLY A 157 -20.29 -23.48 15.45
N ASP A 158 -20.01 -22.75 14.37
CA ASP A 158 -18.78 -21.97 14.23
C ASP A 158 -18.98 -20.54 14.77
N PRO A 159 -17.94 -19.90 15.32
CA PRO A 159 -18.03 -18.50 15.71
C PRO A 159 -18.12 -17.59 14.47
N PHE A 160 -18.78 -16.45 14.62
CA PHE A 160 -18.83 -15.46 13.55
C PHE A 160 -17.55 -14.63 13.50
N LEU A 161 -16.70 -14.86 12.51
CA LEU A 161 -15.40 -14.18 12.39
C LEU A 161 -15.10 -13.80 10.93
N PRO A 162 -15.64 -12.68 10.42
CA PRO A 162 -15.47 -12.24 9.03
C PRO A 162 -14.13 -11.54 8.79
N LEU A 163 -13.04 -12.07 9.36
CA LEU A 163 -11.70 -11.47 9.34
C LEU A 163 -10.69 -12.43 8.72
N ASN A 164 -9.65 -11.90 8.08
CA ASN A 164 -8.53 -12.72 7.61
C ASN A 164 -7.65 -13.11 8.80
N HIS A 165 -7.68 -14.39 9.18
CA HIS A 165 -6.95 -14.93 10.33
C HIS A 165 -5.43 -14.71 10.25
N SER A 166 -4.85 -14.65 9.04
CA SER A 166 -3.40 -14.46 8.86
C SER A 166 -2.89 -13.09 9.33
N LEU A 167 -3.80 -12.15 9.59
CA LEU A 167 -3.48 -10.81 10.08
C LEU A 167 -3.39 -10.73 11.61
N PHE A 168 -3.57 -11.85 12.32
CA PHE A 168 -3.55 -11.87 13.79
C PHE A 168 -2.70 -13.04 14.27
N ASP A 169 -1.80 -12.76 15.21
CA ASP A 169 -0.99 -13.77 15.87
C ASP A 169 -1.82 -14.53 16.91
N VAL A 170 -2.83 -13.87 17.49
CA VAL A 170 -3.74 -14.45 18.49
C VAL A 170 -5.17 -13.99 18.23
N ILE A 171 -6.12 -14.92 18.31
CA ILE A 171 -7.55 -14.63 18.30
C ILE A 171 -8.15 -15.27 19.56
N VAL A 172 -8.81 -14.45 20.38
CA VAL A 172 -9.51 -14.87 21.59
C VAL A 172 -10.99 -14.52 21.43
N GLU A 173 -11.81 -15.57 21.43
CA GLU A 173 -13.25 -15.47 21.21
C GLU A 173 -13.96 -15.94 22.47
N SER A 174 -14.76 -15.06 23.09
CA SER A 174 -15.41 -15.35 24.37
C SER A 174 -16.22 -16.65 24.39
N CYS A 175 -16.89 -16.97 23.28
CA CYS A 175 -17.71 -18.16 23.15
C CYS A 175 -16.93 -19.47 23.17
N ARG A 176 -15.63 -19.43 22.85
CA ARG A 176 -14.74 -20.60 22.91
C ARG A 176 -14.07 -20.74 24.28
N GLU A 177 -13.87 -19.63 24.97
CA GLU A 177 -13.11 -19.60 26.24
C GLU A 177 -14.02 -19.64 27.48
N GLY A 178 -15.33 -19.44 27.33
CA GLY A 178 -16.25 -19.34 28.47
C GLY A 178 -16.05 -18.08 29.33
N LEU A 179 -15.33 -17.08 28.79
CA LEU A 179 -14.99 -15.82 29.45
C LEU A 179 -15.42 -14.67 28.55
N SER A 180 -15.81 -13.52 29.11
CA SER A 180 -16.16 -12.34 28.30
C SER A 180 -15.60 -11.08 28.94
N LYS A 181 -15.15 -10.13 28.12
CA LYS A 181 -14.86 -8.76 28.57
C LYS A 181 -16.10 -8.17 29.26
N PRO A 182 -15.96 -7.44 30.38
CA PRO A 182 -14.70 -6.90 30.93
C PRO A 182 -14.00 -7.79 31.98
N ASP A 183 -14.26 -9.10 32.04
CA ASP A 183 -13.57 -10.00 33.00
C ASP A 183 -12.04 -9.98 32.80
N PRO A 184 -11.23 -9.59 33.81
CA PRO A 184 -9.76 -9.54 33.71
C PRO A 184 -9.11 -10.80 33.16
N ARG A 185 -9.69 -11.97 33.40
CA ARG A 185 -9.13 -13.27 32.99
C ARG A 185 -9.00 -13.40 31.47
N ILE A 186 -9.91 -12.82 30.70
CA ILE A 186 -9.87 -12.91 29.23
C ILE A 186 -8.74 -12.06 28.63
N TYR A 187 -8.44 -10.92 29.26
CA TYR A 187 -7.32 -10.06 28.85
C TYR A 187 -5.99 -10.73 29.17
N HIS A 188 -5.85 -11.30 30.38
CA HIS A 188 -4.66 -12.08 30.73
C HIS A 188 -4.44 -13.26 29.80
N LEU A 189 -5.52 -13.96 29.41
CA LEU A 189 -5.44 -15.03 28.42
C LEU A 189 -4.87 -14.54 27.08
N CYS A 190 -5.36 -13.40 26.57
CA CYS A 190 -4.87 -12.79 25.34
C CYS A 190 -3.38 -12.40 25.43
N LEU A 191 -3.00 -11.69 26.50
CA LEU A 191 -1.62 -11.27 26.76
C LEU A 191 -0.67 -12.48 26.89
N ASN A 192 -1.08 -13.53 27.60
CA ASN A 192 -0.31 -14.75 27.76
C ASN A 192 -0.10 -15.48 26.41
N ARG A 193 -1.16 -15.61 25.59
CA ARG A 193 -1.06 -16.19 24.24
C ARG A 193 -0.15 -15.36 23.32
N LEU A 194 -0.19 -14.03 23.46
CA LEU A 194 0.69 -13.12 22.73
C LEU A 194 2.14 -13.18 23.23
N GLY A 195 2.37 -13.60 24.47
CA GLY A 195 3.69 -13.56 25.11
C GLY A 195 4.19 -12.13 25.32
N VAL A 196 3.30 -11.23 25.74
CA VAL A 196 3.61 -9.83 26.08
C VAL A 196 2.99 -9.48 27.43
N SER A 197 3.59 -8.52 28.14
CA SER A 197 3.00 -7.98 29.36
C SER A 197 1.99 -6.87 29.06
N ALA A 198 1.13 -6.52 30.03
CA ALA A 198 0.09 -5.52 29.83
C ALA A 198 0.64 -4.15 29.40
N HIS A 199 1.74 -3.69 30.00
CA HIS A 199 2.36 -2.39 29.66
C HIS A 199 3.01 -2.36 28.27
N GLU A 200 3.16 -3.52 27.63
CA GLU A 200 3.66 -3.65 26.26
C GLU A 200 2.52 -3.80 25.23
N ALA A 201 1.26 -3.65 25.64
CA ALA A 201 0.12 -3.80 24.75
C ALA A 201 -0.76 -2.55 24.70
N VAL A 202 -1.23 -2.23 23.50
CA VAL A 202 -2.31 -1.26 23.26
C VAL A 202 -3.61 -2.02 23.00
N PHE A 203 -4.71 -1.64 23.63
CA PHE A 203 -6.02 -2.26 23.45
C PHE A 203 -7.05 -1.25 22.91
N LEU A 204 -7.81 -1.65 21.88
CA LEU A 204 -8.84 -0.82 21.25
C LEU A 204 -10.23 -1.47 21.39
N ASP A 205 -11.21 -0.72 21.90
CA ASP A 205 -12.60 -1.19 22.08
C ASP A 205 -13.58 0.01 22.03
N ASP A 206 -14.81 -0.19 21.53
CA ASP A 206 -15.81 0.89 21.48
C ASP A 206 -16.57 1.06 22.81
N LEU A 207 -16.55 0.04 23.68
CA LEU A 207 -17.22 0.04 24.97
C LEU A 207 -16.29 0.54 26.08
N LYS A 208 -16.69 1.66 26.71
CA LYS A 208 -15.97 2.30 27.81
C LYS A 208 -15.58 1.34 28.95
N LEU A 209 -16.47 0.42 29.33
CA LEU A 209 -16.22 -0.55 30.40
C LEU A 209 -15.06 -1.52 30.06
N ASN A 210 -14.94 -1.92 28.81
CA ASN A 210 -13.87 -2.82 28.36
C ASN A 210 -12.52 -2.09 28.32
N VAL A 211 -12.53 -0.83 27.90
CA VAL A 211 -11.36 0.05 27.88
C VAL A 211 -10.85 0.30 29.30
N GLU A 212 -11.76 0.61 30.24
CA GLU A 212 -11.41 0.83 31.65
C GLU A 212 -10.83 -0.42 32.31
N ALA A 213 -11.40 -1.60 32.05
CA ALA A 213 -10.87 -2.86 32.56
C ALA A 213 -9.47 -3.17 32.00
N ALA A 214 -9.24 -2.92 30.70
CA ALA A 214 -7.92 -3.09 30.11
C ALA A 214 -6.88 -2.11 30.70
N ALA A 215 -7.27 -0.84 30.91
CA ALA A 215 -6.41 0.16 31.53
C ALA A 215 -6.04 -0.20 32.98
N GLN A 216 -6.97 -0.76 33.76
CA GLN A 216 -6.71 -1.23 35.13
C GLN A 216 -5.67 -2.36 35.18
N LEU A 217 -5.53 -3.13 34.10
CA LEU A 217 -4.50 -4.17 33.97
C LEU A 217 -3.13 -3.62 33.55
N GLY A 218 -3.06 -2.34 33.19
CA GLY A 218 -1.83 -1.66 32.77
C GLY A 218 -1.61 -1.61 31.26
N MET A 219 -2.61 -1.98 30.44
CA MET A 219 -2.56 -1.75 28.98
C MET A 219 -2.81 -0.28 28.66
N HIS A 220 -2.24 0.20 27.56
CA HIS A 220 -2.67 1.47 26.99
C HIS A 220 -4.00 1.26 26.25
N ALA A 221 -5.10 1.78 26.79
CA ALA A 221 -6.43 1.49 26.26
C ALA A 221 -7.03 2.70 25.54
N ILE A 222 -7.44 2.52 24.28
CA ILE A 222 -8.04 3.54 23.42
C ILE A 222 -9.52 3.23 23.25
N LYS A 223 -10.38 4.21 23.56
CA LYS A 223 -11.82 4.10 23.32
C LYS A 223 -12.15 4.51 21.89
N VAL A 224 -12.59 3.56 21.08
CA VAL A 224 -12.92 3.81 19.68
C VAL A 224 -14.27 4.51 19.56
N GLY A 225 -14.26 5.68 18.93
CA GLY A 225 -15.45 6.45 18.60
C GLY A 225 -15.51 6.72 17.11
N ASP A 226 -14.91 7.83 16.69
CA ASP A 226 -14.59 8.07 15.28
C ASP A 226 -13.38 7.22 14.88
N ILE A 227 -13.51 6.45 13.80
CA ILE A 227 -12.49 5.49 13.36
C ILE A 227 -11.18 6.20 12.99
N ALA A 228 -11.26 7.30 12.23
CA ALA A 228 -10.07 8.02 11.77
C ALA A 228 -9.33 8.71 12.92
N ALA A 229 -10.07 9.32 13.85
CA ALA A 229 -9.49 9.91 15.06
C ALA A 229 -8.82 8.85 15.95
N SER A 230 -9.46 7.68 16.11
CA SER A 230 -8.92 6.58 16.92
C SER A 230 -7.64 5.99 16.31
N VAL A 231 -7.55 5.90 14.98
CA VAL A 231 -6.31 5.49 14.30
C VAL A 231 -5.20 6.53 14.48
N LYS A 232 -5.51 7.83 14.39
CA LYS A 232 -4.52 8.89 14.69
C LYS A 232 -4.02 8.87 16.13
N GLU A 233 -4.91 8.58 17.09
CA GLU A 233 -4.52 8.38 18.49
C GLU A 233 -3.57 7.19 18.61
N LEU A 234 -3.90 6.06 17.97
CA LEU A 234 -3.03 4.88 17.93
C LEU A 234 -1.67 5.17 17.27
N GLU A 235 -1.63 5.94 16.18
CA GLU A 235 -0.38 6.42 15.55
C GLU A 235 0.47 7.21 16.54
N GLY A 236 -0.14 8.12 17.30
CA GLY A 236 0.52 8.91 18.34
C GLY A 236 1.08 8.05 19.48
N VAL A 237 0.35 7.03 19.91
CA VAL A 237 0.76 6.10 20.97
C VAL A 237 1.91 5.21 20.52
N LEU A 238 1.85 4.68 19.30
CA LEU A 238 2.85 3.76 18.77
C LEU A 238 4.07 4.48 18.18
N GLY A 239 3.95 5.77 17.86
CA GLY A 239 5.01 6.54 17.20
C GLY A 239 5.31 6.08 15.77
N ILE A 240 4.36 5.40 15.12
CA ILE A 240 4.48 4.91 13.74
C ILE A 240 3.27 5.37 12.91
N PRO A 241 3.46 5.69 11.62
CA PRO A 241 2.34 5.87 10.70
C PRO A 241 1.57 4.56 10.52
N LEU A 242 0.23 4.64 10.53
CA LEU A 242 -0.69 3.52 10.36
C LEU A 242 -1.54 3.66 9.08
N SER A 243 -1.15 4.57 8.20
CA SER A 243 -1.74 4.81 6.89
C SER A 243 -0.68 4.79 5.78
N GLY A 244 -1.11 4.54 4.54
CA GLY A 244 -0.23 4.40 3.38
C GLY A 244 0.43 3.02 3.29
N PHE A 245 -0.25 1.97 3.75
CA PHE A 245 0.29 0.61 3.65
C PHE A 245 0.41 0.21 2.17
N VAL A 246 1.63 -0.10 1.73
CA VAL A 246 1.86 -0.70 0.42
C VAL A 246 1.95 -2.21 0.61
N PRO A 247 1.05 -3.02 0.01
CA PRO A 247 1.13 -4.47 0.08
C PRO A 247 2.48 -4.96 -0.45
N GLY A 248 3.36 -5.42 0.45
CA GLY A 248 4.38 -6.38 0.07
C GLY A 248 3.71 -7.71 -0.26
N PRO A 249 4.17 -8.48 -1.25
CA PRO A 249 3.66 -9.83 -1.45
C PRO A 249 3.85 -10.62 -0.14
N GLY A 250 2.78 -11.28 0.28
CA GLY A 250 2.68 -11.88 1.61
C GLY A 250 3.81 -12.87 1.91
N SER A 251 4.15 -12.97 3.19
CA SER A 251 4.96 -14.06 3.71
C SER A 251 4.17 -15.38 3.54
N ALA A 252 4.49 -16.15 2.50
CA ALA A 252 4.13 -17.55 2.38
C ALA A 252 5.38 -18.40 2.03
N PRO A 253 5.44 -19.66 2.49
CA PRO A 253 6.69 -20.38 2.68
C PRO A 253 7.09 -21.21 1.45
N VAL A 254 8.27 -20.94 0.88
CA VAL A 254 9.37 -21.90 0.68
C VAL A 254 10.60 -21.03 0.41
N ALA A 255 11.43 -20.82 1.44
CA ALA A 255 12.70 -20.14 1.27
C ALA A 255 13.58 -20.96 0.32
N THR A 256 13.86 -20.43 -0.88
CA THR A 256 15.10 -20.79 -1.54
C THR A 256 16.21 -20.26 -0.63
N LYS A 257 16.84 -21.13 0.16
CA LYS A 257 17.85 -20.70 1.14
C LYS A 257 18.92 -19.88 0.42
N LEU A 258 18.98 -18.59 0.71
CA LEU A 258 20.10 -17.77 0.30
C LEU A 258 21.37 -18.30 0.99
N PRO A 259 22.54 -18.30 0.32
CA PRO A 259 23.81 -18.66 0.93
C PRO A 259 24.22 -17.59 1.95
N MET A 260 23.65 -17.69 3.16
CA MET A 260 23.72 -16.66 4.19
C MET A 260 25.15 -16.33 4.62
N ASP A 261 26.05 -17.30 4.64
CA ASP A 261 27.46 -17.06 5.01
C ASP A 261 28.16 -16.17 3.97
N GLN A 262 28.00 -16.49 2.69
CA GLN A 262 28.58 -15.71 1.59
C GLN A 262 27.93 -14.32 1.50
N LEU A 263 26.61 -14.24 1.67
CA LEU A 263 25.88 -12.98 1.69
C LEU A 263 26.33 -12.10 2.87
N THR A 264 26.51 -12.67 4.05
CA THR A 264 26.98 -11.97 5.24
C THR A 264 28.38 -11.43 5.05
N GLN A 265 29.31 -12.25 4.54
CA GLN A 265 30.68 -11.82 4.25
C GLN A 265 30.71 -10.68 3.22
N TYR A 266 29.90 -10.79 2.16
CA TYR A 266 29.78 -9.74 1.17
C TYR A 266 29.22 -8.44 1.75
N LEU A 267 28.12 -8.49 2.50
CA LEU A 267 27.48 -7.32 3.09
C LEU A 267 28.39 -6.63 4.11
N ARG A 268 29.11 -7.38 4.93
CA ARG A 268 30.11 -6.82 5.86
C ARG A 268 31.17 -6.01 5.13
N LYS A 269 31.70 -6.55 4.03
CA LYS A 269 32.70 -5.86 3.20
C LYS A 269 32.10 -4.66 2.46
N ALA A 270 30.94 -4.83 1.84
CA ALA A 270 30.32 -3.83 0.97
C ALA A 270 29.74 -2.64 1.74
N LEU A 271 29.27 -2.85 2.97
CA LEU A 271 28.62 -1.84 3.79
C LEU A 271 29.45 -1.41 5.01
N HIS A 272 30.66 -1.96 5.15
CA HIS A 272 31.57 -1.73 6.28
C HIS A 272 30.93 -2.02 7.65
N LEU A 273 30.22 -3.14 7.77
CA LEU A 273 29.53 -3.56 9.01
C LEU A 273 30.51 -4.19 10.01
N SER A 274 30.18 -4.08 11.30
CA SER A 274 30.90 -4.75 12.38
C SER A 274 30.55 -6.24 12.45
N ASP A 275 31.43 -7.06 13.03
CA ASP A 275 31.12 -8.48 13.31
C ASP A 275 29.96 -8.64 14.32
N LYS A 276 29.63 -7.59 15.08
CA LYS A 276 28.49 -7.58 16.02
C LYS A 276 27.13 -7.33 15.35
N ASP A 277 27.12 -6.86 14.09
CA ASP A 277 25.87 -6.54 13.40
C ASP A 277 25.21 -7.81 12.87
N SER A 278 24.06 -8.17 13.44
CA SER A 278 23.23 -9.28 12.94
C SER A 278 22.58 -8.89 11.60
N ILE A 279 22.51 -9.84 10.67
CA ILE A 279 21.82 -9.67 9.38
C ILE A 279 20.56 -10.54 9.39
N ALA A 280 19.40 -9.89 9.43
CA ALA A 280 18.11 -10.54 9.25
C ALA A 280 17.66 -10.42 7.79
N VAL A 281 17.03 -11.47 7.27
CA VAL A 281 16.56 -11.53 5.87
C VAL A 281 15.13 -12.02 5.84
N GLN A 282 14.29 -11.28 5.13
CA GLN A 282 12.89 -11.62 4.87
C GLN A 282 12.65 -11.61 3.37
N GLN A 283 12.09 -12.68 2.82
CA GLN A 283 11.69 -12.70 1.41
C GLN A 283 10.37 -11.95 1.25
N LEU A 284 10.34 -10.99 0.33
CA LEU A 284 9.16 -10.19 0.01
C LEU A 284 8.42 -10.75 -1.22
N ASN A 285 9.12 -11.33 -2.19
CA ASN A 285 8.48 -11.91 -3.38
C ASN A 285 9.14 -13.26 -3.75
N PRO A 286 8.39 -14.38 -3.67
CA PRO A 286 8.83 -15.65 -4.23
C PRO A 286 8.57 -15.70 -5.73
N SER A 287 9.42 -15.01 -6.51
CA SER A 287 9.45 -15.15 -7.98
C SER A 287 10.74 -15.85 -8.42
N GLN A 288 10.62 -16.81 -9.34
CA GLN A 288 11.77 -17.50 -9.93
C GLN A 288 12.60 -16.57 -10.84
N SER A 289 12.00 -15.55 -11.44
CA SER A 289 12.66 -14.64 -12.39
C SER A 289 13.21 -13.37 -11.73
N ASN A 290 12.54 -12.88 -10.67
CA ASN A 290 12.87 -11.63 -9.98
C ASN A 290 12.50 -11.70 -8.49
N SER A 291 13.34 -12.32 -7.67
CA SER A 291 13.09 -12.45 -6.22
C SER A 291 13.47 -11.16 -5.48
N LEU A 292 12.62 -10.72 -4.55
CA LEU A 292 12.87 -9.56 -3.69
C LEU A 292 13.02 -10.00 -2.23
N TYR A 293 14.02 -9.43 -1.56
CA TYR A 293 14.30 -9.68 -0.14
C TYR A 293 14.51 -8.36 0.58
N HIS A 294 13.96 -8.24 1.78
CA HIS A 294 14.25 -7.19 2.73
C HIS A 294 15.35 -7.67 3.68
N LEU A 295 16.38 -6.87 3.86
CA LEU A 295 17.51 -7.13 4.75
C LEU A 295 17.52 -6.08 5.86
N THR A 296 17.71 -6.51 7.10
CA THR A 296 17.89 -5.62 8.25
C THR A 296 19.24 -5.90 8.90
N THR A 297 20.08 -4.88 9.02
CA THR A 297 21.41 -5.01 9.64
C THR A 297 21.94 -3.68 10.17
N GLY A 298 22.48 -3.66 11.40
CA GLY A 298 23.06 -2.46 12.01
C GLY A 298 22.11 -1.25 12.03
N GLY A 299 20.80 -1.48 12.17
CA GLY A 299 19.75 -0.45 12.11
C GLY A 299 19.42 0.07 10.69
N ARG A 300 20.00 -0.52 9.64
CA ARG A 300 19.72 -0.20 8.23
C ARG A 300 18.72 -1.18 7.64
N HIS A 301 17.88 -0.67 6.74
CA HIS A 301 16.92 -1.42 5.95
C HIS A 301 17.33 -1.40 4.48
N LEU A 302 17.48 -2.57 3.87
CA LEU A 302 17.94 -2.71 2.50
C LEU A 302 17.00 -3.62 1.71
N LEU A 303 16.86 -3.36 0.42
CA LEU A 303 16.21 -4.24 -0.54
C LEU A 303 17.26 -4.93 -1.40
N LEU A 304 17.20 -6.26 -1.44
CA LEU A 304 17.96 -7.08 -2.35
C LEU A 304 17.04 -7.61 -3.45
N ARG A 305 17.34 -7.24 -4.70
CA ARG A 305 16.62 -7.72 -5.88
C ARG A 305 17.50 -8.69 -6.66
N LYS A 306 17.15 -9.97 -6.65
CA LYS A 306 17.87 -11.06 -7.33
C LYS A 306 17.15 -11.42 -8.64
N GLN A 307 17.88 -11.40 -9.76
CA GLN A 307 17.37 -11.80 -11.08
C GLN A 307 18.14 -13.01 -11.61
N GLN A 308 17.55 -13.80 -12.51
CA GLN A 308 18.26 -14.93 -13.14
C GLN A 308 19.39 -14.48 -14.08
N LYS A 309 19.14 -13.39 -14.82
CA LYS A 309 20.07 -12.82 -15.79
C LYS A 309 20.20 -11.32 -15.55
N THR A 310 21.36 -10.77 -15.89
CA THR A 310 21.56 -9.32 -15.83
C THR A 310 20.69 -8.71 -16.92
N SER A 311 19.81 -7.78 -16.55
CA SER A 311 18.97 -7.05 -17.48
C SER A 311 19.54 -5.64 -17.72
N ARG A 312 19.22 -5.05 -18.87
CA ARG A 312 19.54 -3.64 -19.16
C ARG A 312 18.97 -2.72 -18.07
N ALA A 313 17.75 -3.01 -17.60
CA ALA A 313 17.11 -2.30 -16.49
C ALA A 313 17.94 -2.33 -15.21
N MET A 314 18.49 -3.49 -14.85
CA MET A 314 19.36 -3.64 -13.67
C MET A 314 20.66 -2.83 -13.79
N GLU A 315 21.27 -2.80 -14.97
CA GLU A 315 22.46 -1.97 -15.21
C GLU A 315 22.16 -0.48 -15.18
N THR A 316 21.00 -0.11 -15.71
CA THR A 316 20.45 1.25 -15.69
C THR A 316 20.26 1.75 -14.26
N GLU A 317 19.56 0.99 -13.41
CA GLU A 317 19.30 1.38 -12.01
C GLU A 317 20.60 1.53 -11.20
N PHE A 318 21.59 0.67 -11.45
CA PHE A 318 22.91 0.84 -10.84
C PHE A 318 23.61 2.12 -11.31
N ARG A 319 23.58 2.39 -12.63
CA ARG A 319 24.23 3.56 -13.21
C ARG A 319 23.62 4.88 -12.74
N LEU A 320 22.30 4.89 -12.53
CA LEU A 320 21.56 6.02 -11.98
C LEU A 320 21.61 6.08 -10.44
N GLY A 321 22.36 5.20 -9.78
CA GLY A 321 22.64 5.32 -8.35
C GLY A 321 21.54 4.84 -7.41
N SER A 322 20.51 4.14 -7.92
CA SER A 322 19.50 3.45 -7.08
C SER A 322 20.09 2.31 -6.26
N SER A 323 21.28 1.81 -6.65
CA SER A 323 22.03 0.78 -5.93
C SER A 323 23.42 1.26 -5.56
N ASN A 324 23.87 0.92 -4.35
CA ASN A 324 25.21 1.20 -3.86
C ASN A 324 26.25 0.19 -4.37
N THR A 325 25.78 -0.95 -4.88
CA THR A 325 26.65 -2.04 -5.33
C THR A 325 26.39 -2.40 -6.79
N PRO A 326 27.44 -2.74 -7.55
CA PRO A 326 27.31 -3.23 -8.92
C PRO A 326 26.48 -4.52 -8.93
N PRO A 327 25.75 -4.83 -10.03
CA PRO A 327 25.13 -6.12 -10.22
C PRO A 327 26.21 -7.22 -10.14
N THR A 328 26.17 -8.05 -9.10
CA THR A 328 27.17 -9.12 -8.91
C THR A 328 26.51 -10.48 -8.83
N LYS A 329 27.14 -11.48 -9.47
CA LYS A 329 26.70 -12.89 -9.42
C LYS A 329 27.48 -13.71 -8.40
N LEU A 330 28.60 -13.19 -7.90
CA LEU A 330 29.61 -13.95 -7.16
C LEU A 330 29.06 -14.57 -5.86
N VAL A 331 28.07 -13.94 -5.25
CA VAL A 331 27.59 -14.26 -3.90
C VAL A 331 26.34 -15.14 -3.91
N LEU A 332 25.42 -14.92 -4.87
CA LEU A 332 24.11 -15.58 -4.89
C LEU A 332 23.94 -16.54 -6.07
N GLY A 333 25.02 -16.77 -6.83
CA GLY A 333 25.00 -17.53 -8.10
C GLY A 333 24.21 -16.85 -9.22
N ALA A 334 23.64 -15.67 -8.96
CA ALA A 334 22.79 -14.92 -9.88
C ALA A 334 22.94 -13.42 -9.60
N PRO A 335 22.73 -12.55 -10.61
CA PRO A 335 22.90 -11.11 -10.46
C PRO A 335 21.89 -10.52 -9.49
N PHE A 336 22.35 -9.65 -8.60
CA PHE A 336 21.49 -8.92 -7.69
C PHE A 336 21.91 -7.46 -7.51
N LEU A 337 20.95 -6.62 -7.14
CA LEU A 337 21.15 -5.25 -6.70
C LEU A 337 20.84 -5.11 -5.21
N LEU A 338 21.51 -4.15 -4.57
CA LEU A 338 21.29 -3.79 -3.17
C LEU A 338 20.94 -2.31 -3.09
N MET A 339 19.73 -2.02 -2.64
CA MET A 339 19.18 -0.67 -2.57
C MET A 339 18.85 -0.33 -1.12
N GLU A 340 18.91 0.94 -0.76
CA GLU A 340 18.40 1.39 0.53
C GLU A 340 16.88 1.47 0.50
N VAL A 341 16.23 1.09 1.60
CA VAL A 341 14.79 1.26 1.76
C VAL A 341 14.49 2.73 2.04
N CYS A 342 13.72 3.36 1.16
CA CYS A 342 13.18 4.69 1.40
C CYS A 342 11.80 4.55 2.06
N LEU A 343 11.64 5.11 3.25
CA LEU A 343 10.35 5.17 3.94
C LEU A 343 9.54 6.35 3.41
N GLY A 344 8.31 6.11 3.00
CA GLY A 344 7.43 7.15 2.49
C GLY A 344 6.04 6.65 2.12
N ARG A 345 5.19 7.57 1.67
CA ARG A 345 3.85 7.32 1.16
C ARG A 345 3.92 7.04 -0.34
N MET A 346 3.19 6.04 -0.81
CA MET A 346 2.99 5.77 -2.23
C MET A 346 1.49 5.83 -2.52
N PHE A 347 1.13 6.31 -3.70
CA PHE A 347 -0.26 6.48 -4.09
C PHE A 347 -0.51 5.81 -5.42
N SER A 348 -1.46 4.87 -5.45
CA SER A 348 -1.95 4.25 -6.68
C SER A 348 -3.20 4.94 -7.23
N ASP A 349 -4.07 5.42 -6.34
CA ASP A 349 -5.29 6.12 -6.74
C ASP A 349 -4.99 7.60 -7.07
N PRO A 350 -5.15 8.05 -8.32
CA PRO A 350 -4.90 9.44 -8.71
C PRO A 350 -5.86 10.43 -8.04
N SER A 351 -6.99 9.99 -7.48
CA SER A 351 -7.90 10.86 -6.74
C SER A 351 -7.40 11.23 -5.34
N LEU A 352 -6.35 10.56 -4.84
CA LEU A 352 -5.75 10.79 -3.52
C LEU A 352 -6.83 10.86 -2.41
N PRO A 353 -7.55 9.75 -2.16
CA PRO A 353 -8.64 9.73 -1.19
C PRO A 353 -8.16 10.04 0.22
N GLY A 354 -9.02 10.68 1.02
CA GLY A 354 -8.68 11.06 2.40
C GLY A 354 -7.82 12.32 2.56
N LEU A 355 -7.29 12.89 1.47
CA LEU A 355 -6.53 14.14 1.50
C LEU A 355 -7.41 15.37 1.23
N THR A 356 -7.00 16.52 1.78
CA THR A 356 -7.64 17.81 1.49
C THR A 356 -7.28 18.28 0.08
N PRO A 357 -8.11 19.14 -0.56
CA PRO A 357 -7.76 19.71 -1.87
C PRO A 357 -6.39 20.41 -1.91
N GLY A 358 -5.99 21.08 -0.83
CA GLY A 358 -4.68 21.71 -0.72
C GLY A 358 -3.53 20.70 -0.71
N ASP A 359 -3.67 19.60 0.05
CA ASP A 359 -2.66 18.55 0.11
C ASP A 359 -2.50 17.81 -1.24
N ARG A 360 -3.63 17.54 -1.92
CA ARG A 360 -3.60 16.95 -3.27
C ARG A 360 -2.82 17.85 -4.23
N ARG A 361 -3.10 19.15 -4.20
CA ARG A 361 -2.41 20.12 -5.05
C ARG A 361 -0.91 20.11 -4.81
N ALA A 362 -0.50 20.13 -3.54
CA ALA A 362 0.90 20.14 -3.18
C ALA A 362 1.64 18.87 -3.62
N LEU A 363 1.01 17.69 -3.49
CA LEU A 363 1.60 16.42 -3.96
C LEU A 363 1.77 16.38 -5.47
N TYR A 364 0.76 16.81 -6.23
CA TYR A 364 0.86 16.89 -7.68
C TYR A 364 1.91 17.92 -8.13
N GLN A 365 2.01 19.07 -7.45
CA GLN A 365 3.08 20.04 -7.70
C GLN A 365 4.46 19.46 -7.45
N ALA A 366 4.63 18.66 -6.39
CA ALA A 366 5.89 17.98 -6.10
C ALA A 366 6.25 16.91 -7.15
N MET A 367 5.26 16.16 -7.63
CA MET A 367 5.41 15.24 -8.75
C MET A 367 5.89 15.97 -10.01
N GLN A 368 5.23 17.07 -10.39
CA GLN A 368 5.60 17.85 -11.59
C GLN A 368 6.97 18.53 -11.45
N HIS A 369 7.29 19.04 -10.26
CA HIS A 369 8.60 19.60 -9.97
C HIS A 369 9.70 18.54 -10.14
N THR A 370 9.48 17.34 -9.60
CA THR A 370 10.42 16.21 -9.73
C THR A 370 10.65 15.83 -11.19
N LEU A 371 9.58 15.80 -12.00
CA LEU A 371 9.69 15.54 -13.43
C LEU A 371 10.58 16.57 -14.14
N CYS A 372 10.35 17.85 -13.87
CA CYS A 372 11.15 18.94 -14.43
C CYS A 372 12.62 18.82 -14.00
N GLN A 373 12.90 18.47 -12.75
CA GLN A 373 14.26 18.26 -12.26
C GLN A 373 14.97 17.13 -13.01
N ILE A 374 14.28 16.03 -13.30
CA ILE A 374 14.83 14.93 -14.11
C ILE A 374 15.19 15.43 -15.51
N HIS A 375 14.28 16.18 -16.14
CA HIS A 375 14.46 16.66 -17.51
C HIS A 375 15.49 17.81 -17.63
N CYS A 376 15.69 18.60 -16.56
CA CYS A 376 16.69 19.67 -16.50
C CYS A 376 18.10 19.18 -16.11
N LEU A 377 18.28 17.89 -15.85
CA LEU A 377 19.57 17.34 -15.45
C LEU A 377 20.63 17.55 -16.54
N ASP A 378 21.79 18.10 -16.16
CA ASP A 378 22.97 18.12 -17.03
C ASP A 378 23.57 16.71 -17.12
N THR A 379 23.16 15.99 -18.16
CA THR A 379 23.57 14.61 -18.43
C THR A 379 25.08 14.46 -18.62
N ARG A 380 25.79 15.51 -19.07
CA ARG A 380 27.26 15.47 -19.18
C ARG A 380 27.91 15.63 -17.81
N ALA A 381 27.44 16.58 -17.00
CA ALA A 381 27.97 16.79 -15.65
C ALA A 381 27.87 15.53 -14.78
N VAL A 382 26.77 14.77 -14.91
CA VAL A 382 26.60 13.49 -14.21
C VAL A 382 27.27 12.29 -14.90
N GLY A 383 27.83 12.43 -16.10
CA GLY A 383 28.48 11.33 -16.83
C GLY A 383 27.51 10.31 -17.43
N LEU A 384 26.34 10.79 -17.88
CA LEU A 384 25.32 10.07 -18.65
C LEU A 384 25.35 10.43 -20.15
N GLU A 385 26.43 11.02 -20.64
CA GLU A 385 26.62 11.38 -22.04
C GLU A 385 26.46 10.22 -23.04
N ASP A 386 26.79 8.99 -22.63
CA ASP A 386 26.64 7.75 -23.40
C ASP A 386 25.40 6.94 -22.99
N TYR A 387 24.42 7.56 -22.32
CA TYR A 387 23.25 6.88 -21.75
C TYR A 387 22.07 6.74 -22.73
N GLY A 388 22.36 6.26 -23.94
CA GLY A 388 21.37 6.07 -25.01
C GLY A 388 21.94 6.43 -26.38
N GLU A 389 21.19 6.14 -27.43
CA GLU A 389 21.52 6.58 -28.79
C GLU A 389 20.92 7.99 -29.01
N PRO A 390 21.75 9.02 -29.22
CA PRO A 390 21.28 10.42 -29.24
C PRO A 390 20.55 10.84 -30.52
N VAL A 391 20.39 9.95 -31.51
CA VAL A 391 19.84 10.30 -32.83
C VAL A 391 18.46 9.66 -33.03
N ASP A 392 17.47 10.52 -33.30
CA ASP A 392 16.08 10.17 -33.65
C ASP A 392 15.37 9.21 -32.66
N TYR A 393 15.31 9.63 -31.39
CA TYR A 393 14.64 8.88 -30.34
C TYR A 393 13.19 8.53 -30.71
N MET A 394 12.42 9.52 -31.19
CA MET A 394 11.01 9.31 -31.52
C MET A 394 10.85 8.33 -32.69
N GLY A 395 11.62 8.45 -33.77
CA GLY A 395 11.57 7.50 -34.88
C GLY A 395 11.86 6.07 -34.44
N LEU A 396 12.88 5.87 -33.61
CA LEU A 396 13.21 4.55 -33.04
C LEU A 396 12.10 4.00 -32.13
N GLN A 397 11.47 4.84 -31.31
CA GLN A 397 10.35 4.40 -30.47
C GLN A 397 9.13 4.01 -31.31
N VAL A 398 8.80 4.78 -32.34
CA VAL A 398 7.68 4.49 -33.25
C VAL A 398 7.89 3.16 -33.96
N GLN A 399 9.09 2.93 -34.50
CA GLN A 399 9.44 1.65 -35.13
C GLN A 399 9.33 0.50 -34.13
N TRP A 400 9.88 0.66 -32.93
CA TRP A 400 9.86 -0.38 -31.90
C TRP A 400 8.43 -0.75 -31.47
N TRP A 401 7.61 0.24 -31.14
CA TRP A 401 6.22 0.01 -30.72
C TRP A 401 5.35 -0.54 -31.85
N THR A 402 5.60 -0.13 -33.09
CA THR A 402 4.95 -0.73 -34.26
C THR A 402 5.29 -2.21 -34.35
N GLN A 403 6.57 -2.57 -34.22
CA GLN A 403 6.98 -3.97 -34.23
C GLN A 403 6.36 -4.74 -33.06
N GLN A 404 6.34 -4.19 -31.84
CA GLN A 404 5.69 -4.82 -30.69
C GLN A 404 4.19 -5.08 -30.92
N TYR A 405 3.47 -4.12 -31.52
CA TYR A 405 2.07 -4.30 -31.89
C TYR A 405 1.93 -5.42 -32.93
N ARG A 406 2.75 -5.44 -33.98
CA ARG A 406 2.72 -6.48 -35.03
C ARG A 406 3.02 -7.87 -34.47
N ASP A 407 4.02 -7.99 -33.61
CA ASP A 407 4.39 -9.26 -32.96
C ASP A 407 3.25 -9.79 -32.07
N SER A 408 2.47 -8.89 -31.49
CA SER A 408 1.33 -9.20 -30.63
C SER A 408 -0.04 -9.11 -31.32
N GLU A 409 -0.06 -8.95 -32.64
CA GLU A 409 -1.29 -8.62 -33.37
C GLU A 409 -2.37 -9.69 -33.18
N THR A 410 -3.58 -9.19 -32.89
CA THR A 410 -4.84 -9.95 -32.82
C THR A 410 -5.68 -9.60 -34.06
N PRO A 411 -7.01 -9.86 -34.14
CA PRO A 411 -7.79 -9.38 -35.28
C PRO A 411 -7.56 -7.89 -35.57
N PRO A 412 -7.49 -7.47 -36.84
CA PRO A 412 -7.09 -6.11 -37.21
C PRO A 412 -7.93 -5.04 -36.50
N ILE A 413 -7.26 -4.07 -35.88
CA ILE A 413 -7.88 -2.91 -35.22
C ILE A 413 -7.72 -1.70 -36.14
N PRO A 414 -8.78 -1.23 -36.86
CA PRO A 414 -8.63 -0.19 -37.88
C PRO A 414 -8.05 1.13 -37.37
N ALA A 415 -8.27 1.46 -36.08
CA ALA A 415 -7.68 2.64 -35.46
C ALA A 415 -6.17 2.51 -35.28
N MET A 416 -5.67 1.33 -34.87
CA MET A 416 -4.24 1.07 -34.75
C MET A 416 -3.55 1.08 -36.11
N GLU A 417 -4.19 0.53 -37.15
CA GLU A 417 -3.66 0.59 -38.52
C GLU A 417 -3.49 2.04 -39.01
N ARG A 418 -4.47 2.91 -38.74
CA ARG A 418 -4.35 4.34 -39.05
C ARG A 418 -3.22 4.99 -38.26
N LEU A 419 -3.06 4.68 -36.98
CA LEU A 419 -1.97 5.22 -36.16
C LEU A 419 -0.59 4.76 -36.66
N ILE A 420 -0.44 3.48 -37.04
CA ILE A 420 0.80 2.93 -37.59
C ILE A 420 1.20 3.64 -38.90
N GLN A 421 0.23 4.05 -39.71
CA GLN A 421 0.49 4.85 -40.92
C GLN A 421 0.74 6.33 -40.62
N TRP A 422 -0.01 6.90 -39.68
CA TRP A 422 -0.01 8.34 -39.40
C TRP A 422 1.22 8.78 -38.59
N ILE A 423 1.55 8.07 -37.51
CA ILE A 423 2.60 8.47 -36.55
C ILE A 423 3.97 8.66 -37.24
N PRO A 424 4.46 7.75 -38.10
CA PRO A 424 5.76 7.93 -38.77
C PRO A 424 5.83 9.18 -39.67
N LEU A 425 4.70 9.63 -40.20
CA LEU A 425 4.62 10.79 -41.10
C LEU A 425 4.55 12.14 -40.35
N HIS A 426 4.32 12.11 -39.04
CA HIS A 426 4.09 13.29 -38.20
C HIS A 426 5.09 13.40 -37.06
N LEU A 427 6.29 12.82 -37.23
CA LEU A 427 7.36 12.92 -36.24
C LEU A 427 7.69 14.40 -35.93
N PRO A 428 7.88 14.77 -34.65
CA PRO A 428 8.27 16.12 -34.25
C PRO A 428 9.56 16.55 -34.93
N LYS A 429 9.57 17.77 -35.47
CA LYS A 429 10.74 18.33 -36.17
C LYS A 429 11.89 18.66 -35.21
N HIS A 430 11.55 18.98 -33.97
CA HIS A 430 12.51 19.40 -32.95
C HIS A 430 12.40 18.46 -31.74
N GLN A 431 13.34 17.51 -31.65
CA GLN A 431 13.43 16.60 -30.51
C GLN A 431 14.48 17.13 -29.52
N ARG A 432 14.19 17.07 -28.23
CA ARG A 432 15.17 17.29 -27.16
C ARG A 432 15.77 15.95 -26.73
N SER A 433 16.96 15.97 -26.15
CA SER A 433 17.60 14.78 -25.57
C SER A 433 17.94 15.05 -24.11
N THR A 434 17.05 14.62 -23.22
CA THR A 434 17.22 14.71 -21.77
C THR A 434 17.16 13.32 -21.17
N LEU A 435 17.50 13.20 -19.88
CA LEU A 435 17.12 11.99 -19.16
C LEU A 435 15.60 11.90 -19.11
N ILE A 436 15.05 10.73 -19.45
CA ILE A 436 13.66 10.36 -19.26
C ILE A 436 13.59 9.11 -18.39
N HIS A 437 12.54 9.02 -17.57
CA HIS A 437 12.13 7.86 -16.81
C HIS A 437 11.57 6.74 -17.70
N GLY A 438 10.69 7.08 -18.65
CA GLY A 438 10.04 6.16 -19.59
C GLY A 438 8.76 5.48 -19.07
N SER A 439 8.29 5.85 -17.88
CA SER A 439 7.04 5.36 -17.25
C SER A 439 6.66 6.23 -16.03
N PHE A 440 6.92 7.53 -16.12
CA PHE A 440 6.77 8.43 -14.96
C PHE A 440 5.30 8.59 -14.57
N SER A 441 4.92 8.07 -13.41
CA SER A 441 3.55 8.12 -12.89
C SER A 441 3.55 8.28 -11.37
N LEU A 442 2.39 8.62 -10.80
CA LEU A 442 2.21 8.78 -9.36
C LEU A 442 2.62 7.52 -8.57
N GLU A 443 2.37 6.32 -9.12
CA GLU A 443 2.66 5.03 -8.47
C GLU A 443 4.16 4.76 -8.33
N ASN A 444 4.97 5.39 -9.19
CA ASN A 444 6.42 5.25 -9.20
C ASN A 444 7.12 6.29 -8.30
N LEU A 445 6.37 7.05 -7.51
CA LEU A 445 6.90 8.06 -6.60
C LEU A 445 6.71 7.65 -5.14
N VAL A 446 7.77 7.83 -4.36
CA VAL A 446 7.73 7.74 -2.91
C VAL A 446 7.75 9.16 -2.36
N PHE A 447 6.69 9.54 -1.66
CA PHE A 447 6.55 10.84 -1.02
C PHE A 447 7.00 10.77 0.45
N HIS A 448 7.48 11.89 0.98
CA HIS A 448 7.79 12.02 2.41
C HIS A 448 6.57 11.62 3.26
N PRO A 449 6.75 10.93 4.41
CA PRO A 449 5.64 10.50 5.28
C PRO A 449 4.68 11.62 5.68
N GLU A 450 5.21 12.83 5.86
CA GLU A 450 4.46 13.98 6.41
C GLU A 450 4.42 15.19 5.48
N LYS A 451 5.27 15.25 4.45
CA LYS A 451 5.45 16.44 3.61
C LYS A 451 5.10 16.15 2.16
N PRO A 452 4.62 17.13 1.38
CA PRO A 452 4.38 16.97 -0.05
C PRO A 452 5.70 17.07 -0.83
N GLU A 453 6.63 16.16 -0.56
CA GLU A 453 7.97 16.13 -1.17
C GLU A 453 8.24 14.73 -1.70
N VAL A 454 8.75 14.59 -2.92
CA VAL A 454 9.17 13.28 -3.45
C VAL A 454 10.56 12.96 -2.90
N VAL A 455 10.69 11.82 -2.22
CA VAL A 455 11.95 11.35 -1.62
C VAL A 455 12.62 10.26 -2.46
N ALA A 456 11.87 9.55 -3.31
CA ALA A 456 12.44 8.60 -4.26
C ALA A 456 11.59 8.43 -5.52
N VAL A 457 12.25 8.10 -6.62
CA VAL A 457 11.65 7.75 -7.90
C VAL A 457 12.02 6.29 -8.21
N MET A 458 11.01 5.46 -8.40
CA MET A 458 11.12 4.00 -8.55
C MET A 458 11.07 3.60 -10.03
N ASP A 459 11.30 2.32 -10.33
CA ASP A 459 11.15 1.74 -11.69
C ASP A 459 11.92 2.47 -12.82
N LEU A 460 13.16 2.87 -12.55
CA LEU A 460 14.04 3.46 -13.56
C LEU A 460 14.47 2.47 -14.65
N GLY A 461 14.00 1.22 -14.66
CA GLY A 461 14.43 0.21 -15.62
C GLY A 461 14.23 0.58 -17.09
N ARG A 462 13.31 1.50 -17.39
CA ARG A 462 13.01 1.99 -18.75
C ARG A 462 13.72 3.29 -19.10
N SER A 463 14.45 3.90 -18.15
CA SER A 463 15.06 5.20 -18.33
C SER A 463 16.17 5.18 -19.37
N ARG A 464 16.34 6.32 -20.03
CA ARG A 464 17.27 6.52 -21.16
C ARG A 464 17.40 8.01 -21.46
N LEU A 465 18.29 8.37 -22.38
CA LEU A 465 18.20 9.66 -23.05
C LEU A 465 17.12 9.63 -24.13
N GLY A 466 16.25 10.64 -24.15
CA GLY A 466 15.14 10.74 -25.09
C GLY A 466 14.41 12.06 -25.01
N ASP A 467 13.29 12.14 -25.72
CA ASP A 467 12.45 13.34 -25.74
C ASP A 467 11.60 13.43 -24.46
N PRO A 468 11.77 14.47 -23.63
CA PRO A 468 11.09 14.60 -22.34
C PRO A 468 9.57 14.73 -22.44
N LEU A 469 9.05 15.13 -23.60
CA LEU A 469 7.61 15.25 -23.79
C LEU A 469 6.90 13.89 -23.75
N THR A 470 7.62 12.79 -24.01
CA THR A 470 7.08 11.44 -23.79
C THR A 470 6.75 11.20 -22.33
N ASP A 471 7.63 11.54 -21.40
CA ASP A 471 7.39 11.40 -19.96
C ASP A 471 6.31 12.33 -19.43
N LEU A 472 6.20 13.53 -19.99
CA LEU A 472 5.12 14.47 -19.66
C LEU A 472 3.74 13.85 -19.91
N THR A 473 3.56 13.10 -21.01
CA THR A 473 2.29 12.40 -21.28
C THR A 473 1.97 11.35 -20.21
N PHE A 474 2.94 10.55 -19.75
CA PHE A 474 2.74 9.56 -18.68
C PHE A 474 2.34 10.22 -17.36
N SER A 475 2.90 11.39 -17.06
CA SER A 475 2.62 12.13 -15.83
C SER A 475 1.17 12.64 -15.72
N MET A 476 0.43 12.66 -16.83
CA MET A 476 -0.91 13.21 -16.94
C MET A 476 -2.01 12.16 -17.10
N ALA A 477 -1.74 10.90 -16.71
CA ALA A 477 -2.75 9.85 -16.73
C ALA A 477 -4.04 10.21 -15.95
N HIS A 478 -3.94 11.02 -14.88
CA HIS A 478 -5.10 11.49 -14.11
C HIS A 478 -6.05 12.39 -14.91
N CYS A 479 -5.56 12.99 -16.01
CA CYS A 479 -6.36 13.82 -16.91
C CYS A 479 -7.20 13.01 -17.91
N LEU A 480 -7.10 11.67 -17.89
CA LEU A 480 -7.98 10.80 -18.66
C LEU A 480 -9.34 10.63 -17.96
N PRO A 481 -10.41 10.28 -18.70
CA PRO A 481 -11.69 9.91 -18.09
C PRO A 481 -11.61 8.65 -17.23
N GLN A 482 -12.47 8.53 -16.21
CA GLN A 482 -12.52 7.35 -15.35
C GLN A 482 -12.89 6.05 -16.10
N ASP A 483 -13.72 6.15 -17.14
CA ASP A 483 -14.15 5.02 -17.97
C ASP A 483 -13.14 4.65 -19.07
N ASN A 484 -11.96 5.29 -19.08
CA ASN A 484 -10.91 4.94 -20.04
C ASN A 484 -10.45 3.49 -19.80
N PRO A 485 -10.54 2.62 -20.82
CA PRO A 485 -10.30 1.19 -20.66
C PRO A 485 -8.82 0.82 -20.50
N LEU A 486 -7.89 1.76 -20.74
CA LEU A 486 -6.45 1.51 -20.72
C LEU A 486 -5.77 2.04 -19.46
N LEU A 487 -6.23 3.17 -18.94
CA LEU A 487 -5.72 3.83 -17.73
C LEU A 487 -6.89 4.54 -17.03
N THR A 488 -7.17 4.19 -15.78
CA THR A 488 -8.21 4.87 -15.00
C THR A 488 -7.74 6.28 -14.64
N GLY A 489 -8.28 7.28 -15.32
CA GLY A 489 -8.12 8.69 -14.96
C GLY A 489 -9.27 9.19 -14.09
N ILE A 490 -9.34 10.51 -13.89
CA ILE A 490 -10.33 11.15 -13.01
C ILE A 490 -10.80 12.52 -13.54
N SER A 491 -10.62 12.81 -14.83
CA SER A 491 -10.94 14.14 -15.38
C SER A 491 -12.43 14.50 -15.30
N ASP A 492 -13.30 13.51 -15.26
CA ASP A 492 -14.76 13.62 -15.11
C ASP A 492 -15.22 13.92 -13.67
N ARG A 493 -14.32 13.88 -12.68
CA ARG A 493 -14.66 14.11 -11.25
C ARG A 493 -14.54 15.56 -10.79
N GLY A 494 -14.29 16.49 -11.70
CA GLY A 494 -14.08 17.89 -11.35
C GLY A 494 -12.72 18.11 -10.65
N LEU A 495 -11.64 18.04 -11.44
CA LEU A 495 -10.26 18.14 -10.95
C LEU A 495 -10.04 19.37 -10.05
N VAL A 496 -10.57 20.52 -10.47
CA VAL A 496 -10.45 21.79 -9.75
C VAL A 496 -11.06 21.71 -8.35
N GLN A 497 -12.26 21.14 -8.21
CA GLN A 497 -12.90 20.99 -6.89
C GLN A 497 -12.12 20.02 -5.98
N LEU A 498 -11.48 19.01 -6.58
CA LEU A 498 -10.62 18.08 -5.87
C LEU A 498 -9.27 18.68 -5.49
N GLY A 499 -8.89 19.84 -6.02
CA GLY A 499 -7.55 20.44 -5.85
C GLY A 499 -6.46 19.79 -6.71
N ILE A 500 -6.85 19.00 -7.71
CA ILE A 500 -5.95 18.29 -8.62
C ILE A 500 -5.72 19.17 -9.86
N PRO A 501 -4.48 19.30 -10.35
CA PRO A 501 -4.20 20.22 -11.45
C PRO A 501 -4.81 19.75 -12.77
N THR A 502 -5.31 20.69 -13.56
CA THR A 502 -5.81 20.43 -14.92
C THR A 502 -4.65 20.23 -15.90
N VAL A 503 -4.96 19.79 -17.13
CA VAL A 503 -3.96 19.65 -18.21
C VAL A 503 -3.26 20.99 -18.46
N GLU A 504 -4.02 22.08 -18.50
CA GLU A 504 -3.51 23.42 -18.76
C GLU A 504 -2.56 23.89 -17.65
N GLU A 505 -2.88 23.59 -16.39
CA GLU A 505 -2.04 23.93 -15.24
C GLU A 505 -0.74 23.13 -15.23
N VAL A 506 -0.80 21.83 -15.53
CA VAL A 506 0.40 20.98 -15.64
C VAL A 506 1.27 21.44 -16.81
N MET A 507 0.69 21.67 -17.99
CA MET A 507 1.42 22.15 -19.16
C MET A 507 2.04 23.52 -18.90
N GLY A 508 1.31 24.46 -18.28
CA GLY A 508 1.83 25.78 -17.95
C GLY A 508 3.02 25.73 -17.00
N GLN A 509 2.93 24.93 -15.93
CA GLN A 509 4.02 24.74 -14.97
C GLN A 509 5.25 24.09 -15.63
N TYR A 510 5.03 23.07 -16.45
CA TYR A 510 6.09 22.37 -17.15
C TYR A 510 6.80 23.29 -18.16
N CYS A 511 6.03 24.03 -18.97
CA CYS A 511 6.57 24.98 -19.93
C CYS A 511 7.42 26.06 -19.27
N SER A 512 6.92 26.63 -18.16
CA SER A 512 7.67 27.63 -17.39
C SER A 512 8.99 27.06 -16.84
N SER A 513 8.97 25.83 -16.33
CA SER A 513 10.17 25.17 -15.77
C SER A 513 11.19 24.79 -16.84
N MET A 514 10.72 24.44 -18.04
CA MET A 514 11.55 23.95 -19.15
C MET A 514 11.93 25.04 -20.17
N GLY A 515 11.57 26.30 -19.92
CA GLY A 515 11.83 27.43 -20.82
C GLY A 515 11.14 27.29 -22.18
N LEU A 516 9.89 26.80 -22.20
CA LEU A 516 9.07 26.62 -23.39
C LEU A 516 8.03 27.76 -23.50
N GLU A 517 8.49 28.95 -23.87
CA GLU A 517 7.65 30.17 -23.90
C GLU A 517 6.48 30.08 -24.89
N GLU A 518 6.65 29.34 -26.00
CA GLU A 518 5.62 29.14 -27.03
C GLU A 518 4.68 27.95 -26.73
N GLY A 519 4.84 27.29 -25.57
CA GLY A 519 4.10 26.09 -25.20
C GLY A 519 4.77 24.78 -25.65
N VAL A 520 4.05 23.67 -25.50
CA VAL A 520 4.54 22.33 -25.89
C VAL A 520 4.30 22.12 -27.39
N PRO A 521 5.34 22.02 -28.23
CA PRO A 521 5.18 21.77 -29.66
C PRO A 521 4.63 20.36 -29.90
N ASP A 522 3.86 20.19 -30.98
CA ASP A 522 3.37 18.90 -31.46
C ASP A 522 2.65 18.05 -30.40
N TRP A 523 1.99 18.69 -29.42
CA TRP A 523 1.39 18.00 -28.26
C TRP A 523 0.45 16.84 -28.63
N ASN A 524 -0.37 17.04 -29.66
CA ASN A 524 -1.29 16.00 -30.16
C ASN A 524 -0.55 14.76 -30.67
N PHE A 525 0.64 14.92 -31.24
CA PHE A 525 1.47 13.78 -31.64
C PHE A 525 1.92 12.98 -30.41
N TYR A 526 2.44 13.64 -29.36
CA TYR A 526 2.92 12.93 -28.18
C TYR A 526 1.78 12.20 -27.46
N MET A 527 0.59 12.80 -27.36
CA MET A 527 -0.58 12.13 -26.80
C MET A 527 -1.05 10.95 -27.66
N ALA A 528 -1.12 11.13 -28.99
CA ALA A 528 -1.47 10.03 -29.90
C ALA A 528 -0.45 8.87 -29.80
N PHE A 529 0.83 9.19 -29.73
CA PHE A 529 1.91 8.23 -29.57
C PHE A 529 1.83 7.50 -28.22
N HIS A 530 1.56 8.21 -27.11
CA HIS A 530 1.36 7.60 -25.80
C HIS A 530 0.18 6.61 -25.78
N LEU A 531 -0.98 7.02 -26.31
CA LEU A 531 -2.16 6.15 -26.42
C LEU A 531 -1.89 4.93 -27.32
N PHE A 532 -1.14 5.11 -28.41
CA PHE A 532 -0.68 4.01 -29.25
C PHE A 532 0.20 3.01 -28.49
N CYS A 533 1.15 3.49 -27.68
CA CYS A 533 2.00 2.63 -26.84
C CYS A 533 1.18 1.82 -25.81
N LEU A 534 0.20 2.47 -25.16
CA LEU A 534 -0.70 1.80 -24.22
C LEU A 534 -1.53 0.71 -24.89
N ALA A 535 -2.14 1.02 -26.05
CA ALA A 535 -2.93 0.06 -26.80
C ALA A 535 -2.09 -1.14 -27.26
N ALA A 536 -0.86 -0.90 -27.75
CA ALA A 536 0.07 -1.96 -28.12
C ALA A 536 0.48 -2.84 -26.92
N SER A 537 0.71 -2.23 -25.75
CA SER A 537 1.04 -2.96 -24.51
C SER A 537 -0.10 -3.89 -24.08
N HIS A 538 -1.33 -3.37 -24.02
CA HIS A 538 -2.53 -4.14 -23.62
C HIS A 538 -2.81 -5.31 -24.56
N GLN A 539 -2.57 -5.15 -25.88
CA GLN A 539 -2.70 -6.24 -26.83
C GLN A 539 -1.64 -7.34 -26.59
N GLY A 540 -0.39 -6.96 -26.30
CA GLY A 540 0.67 -7.90 -25.91
C GLY A 540 0.31 -8.75 -24.69
N GLU A 541 -0.31 -8.13 -23.67
CA GLU A 541 -0.79 -8.82 -22.49
C GLU A 541 -1.95 -9.77 -22.81
N SER A 542 -2.93 -9.31 -23.60
CA SER A 542 -4.07 -10.12 -24.03
C SER A 542 -3.64 -11.38 -24.79
N LYS A 543 -2.67 -11.26 -25.72
CA LYS A 543 -2.14 -12.41 -26.46
C LYS A 543 -1.40 -13.40 -25.54
N SER A 544 -0.68 -12.91 -24.54
CA SER A 544 0.02 -13.76 -23.55
C SER A 544 -0.95 -14.53 -22.66
N THR A 545 -2.09 -13.91 -22.30
CA THR A 545 -3.18 -14.55 -21.56
C THR A 545 -3.88 -15.61 -22.41
N ILE A 546 -4.15 -15.31 -23.69
CA ILE A 546 -4.75 -16.27 -24.64
C ILE A 546 -3.80 -17.45 -24.93
N ALA A 547 -2.50 -17.22 -24.98
CA ALA A 547 -1.48 -18.24 -25.19
C ALA A 547 -1.16 -19.07 -23.92
N GLY A 548 -1.81 -18.78 -22.78
CA GLY A 548 -1.62 -19.52 -21.52
C GLY A 548 -0.25 -19.30 -20.85
N THR A 549 0.49 -18.26 -21.23
CA THR A 549 1.88 -18.01 -20.76
C THR A 549 1.97 -17.12 -19.53
N ARG A 550 0.85 -16.56 -19.04
CA ARG A 550 0.73 -15.92 -17.72
C ARG A 550 -0.47 -16.54 -16.99
N THR A 551 -0.21 -17.13 -15.81
CA THR A 551 -1.22 -17.56 -14.83
C THR A 551 -1.30 -16.54 -13.72
#